data_AF-A0A1Z3LTX4-F1
#
_entry.id   AF-A0A1Z3LTX4-F1
#
_cell.length_a   1.000
_cell.length_b   1.000
_cell.length_c   1.000
_cell.angle_alpha   90.00
_cell.angle_beta   90.00
_cell.angle_gamma   90.00
#
_symmetry.space_group_name_H-M   'P 1'
#
loop_
_entity.id
_entity.type
_entity.pdbx_description
1 polymer ?
#
loop_
_entity_poly.entity_id
_entity_poly.type
_entity_poly.pdbx_seq_one_letter_code
_entity_poly.pdbx_strand_id
1 'polypeptide(L)'
;MNASVLLRLAPICVLAGLLVGCGVVESDPSRFESAAERIAAIPLSAEDAGEAPVAAPDRPRERAAPLKVELMTPHELWDAREGLTARVRLASAPASAPTAYPDPEAPPQTVTASKPAGVAAHHVQLGAYSSEDGARAAWRRLNGGPGGAVLSGLQPVYEAVEVGGRRLVRLKVAASAGQAQALCRDLAASDPWCARSGAAAA
;
A
#
# COMPACT_ATOMS: atom_id res chain seq x y z
N MET A 1 -11.69 -35.83 -46.59
CA MET A 1 -11.38 -34.98 -45.42
C MET A 1 -12.70 -34.50 -44.87
N ASN A 2 -13.09 -35.04 -43.72
CA ASN A 2 -14.48 -35.28 -43.38
C ASN A 2 -15.04 -34.12 -42.52
N ALA A 3 -16.23 -33.65 -42.87
CA ALA A 3 -16.93 -32.49 -42.29
C ALA A 3 -17.17 -32.55 -40.76
N SER A 4 -16.92 -33.69 -40.12
CA SER A 4 -17.06 -33.87 -38.67
C SER A 4 -15.98 -33.17 -37.82
N VAL A 5 -14.86 -32.73 -38.40
CA VAL A 5 -13.81 -32.00 -37.64
C VAL A 5 -14.18 -30.52 -37.46
N LEU A 6 -14.89 -29.92 -38.41
CA LEU A 6 -15.30 -28.51 -38.37
C LEU A 6 -16.36 -28.22 -37.30
N LEU A 7 -17.24 -29.20 -36.99
CA LEU A 7 -18.31 -29.00 -36.01
C LEU A 7 -17.84 -29.05 -34.54
N ARG A 8 -16.65 -29.59 -34.26
CA ARG A 8 -16.09 -29.70 -32.90
C ARG A 8 -15.19 -28.53 -32.48
N LEU A 9 -14.81 -27.67 -33.42
CA LEU A 9 -13.96 -26.49 -33.16
C LEU A 9 -14.78 -25.23 -32.82
N ALA A 10 -16.05 -25.19 -33.21
CA ALA A 10 -16.94 -24.05 -32.95
C ALA A 10 -17.17 -23.74 -31.44
N PRO A 11 -17.36 -24.69 -30.52
CA PRO A 11 -17.62 -24.35 -29.11
C PRO A 11 -16.36 -23.92 -28.34
N ILE A 12 -15.16 -24.23 -28.84
CA ILE A 12 -13.89 -23.91 -28.15
C ILE A 12 -13.50 -22.44 -28.36
N CYS A 13 -13.80 -21.87 -29.54
CA CYS A 13 -13.52 -20.45 -29.80
C CYS A 13 -14.46 -19.50 -29.03
N VAL A 14 -15.67 -19.94 -28.65
CA VAL A 14 -16.62 -19.11 -27.90
C VAL A 14 -16.28 -19.04 -26.40
N LEU A 15 -15.65 -20.08 -25.83
CA LEU A 15 -15.27 -20.09 -24.41
C LEU A 15 -14.04 -19.22 -24.09
N ALA A 16 -13.19 -18.92 -25.07
CA ALA A 16 -12.00 -18.07 -24.88
C ALA A 16 -12.33 -16.58 -24.73
N GLY A 17 -13.54 -16.14 -25.12
CA GLY A 17 -13.96 -14.74 -25.03
C GLY A 17 -14.44 -14.28 -23.64
N LEU A 18 -14.79 -15.21 -22.74
CA LEU A 18 -15.44 -14.88 -21.47
C LEU A 18 -14.49 -14.73 -20.26
N LEU A 19 -13.18 -14.86 -20.47
CA LEU A 19 -12.16 -14.69 -19.40
C LEU A 19 -11.40 -13.36 -19.46
N VAL A 20 -11.77 -12.43 -20.35
CA VAL A 20 -11.26 -11.05 -20.33
C VAL A 20 -12.21 -10.19 -19.50
N GLY A 21 -11.98 -10.14 -18.19
CA GLY A 21 -12.90 -9.44 -17.30
C GLY A 21 -12.31 -8.94 -15.98
N CYS A 22 -10.99 -8.76 -15.87
CA CYS A 22 -10.33 -8.01 -14.79
C CYS A 22 -9.09 -7.27 -15.33
N GLY A 23 -9.22 -6.66 -16.51
CA GLY A 23 -8.13 -5.96 -17.20
C GLY A 23 -8.61 -4.81 -18.08
N VAL A 24 -9.59 -4.03 -17.61
CA VAL A 24 -9.98 -2.75 -18.24
C VAL A 24 -8.92 -1.71 -17.90
N VAL A 25 -7.74 -1.81 -18.54
CA VAL A 25 -6.72 -0.76 -18.43
C VAL A 25 -5.83 -0.63 -19.67
N GLU A 26 -6.15 -1.29 -20.78
CA GLU A 26 -5.22 -1.31 -21.92
C GLU A 26 -5.96 -1.52 -23.25
N SER A 27 -6.57 -0.47 -23.82
CA SER A 27 -7.08 -0.55 -25.22
C SER A 27 -7.15 0.77 -25.99
N ASP A 28 -6.82 1.92 -25.39
CA ASP A 28 -6.79 3.19 -26.13
C ASP A 28 -5.35 3.60 -26.47
N PRO A 29 -4.93 3.57 -27.75
CA PRO A 29 -3.61 3.99 -28.19
C PRO A 29 -3.39 5.50 -28.02
N SER A 30 -4.45 6.30 -27.93
CA SER A 30 -4.41 7.77 -27.82
C SER A 30 -4.55 8.29 -26.38
N ARG A 31 -4.55 7.41 -25.38
CA ARG A 31 -4.75 7.81 -23.98
C ARG A 31 -3.65 8.71 -23.41
N PHE A 32 -2.42 8.50 -23.88
CA PHE A 32 -1.28 9.33 -23.49
C PHE A 32 -1.35 10.70 -24.15
N GLU A 33 -1.74 10.76 -25.43
CA GLU A 33 -2.03 12.01 -26.16
C GLU A 33 -3.14 12.79 -25.44
N SER A 34 -4.27 12.12 -25.14
CA SER A 34 -5.41 12.71 -24.43
C SER A 34 -5.07 13.17 -23.01
N ALA A 35 -4.14 12.48 -22.33
CA ALA A 35 -3.64 12.91 -21.03
C ALA A 35 -2.70 14.11 -21.15
N ALA A 36 -1.85 14.13 -22.16
CA ALA A 36 -0.96 15.25 -22.44
C ALA A 36 -1.76 16.50 -22.82
N GLU A 37 -2.76 16.39 -23.70
CA GLU A 37 -3.66 17.47 -24.10
C GLU A 37 -4.37 18.08 -22.88
N ARG A 38 -4.88 17.23 -21.98
CA ARG A 38 -5.51 17.68 -20.74
C ARG A 38 -4.57 18.40 -19.78
N ILE A 39 -3.31 18.00 -19.70
CA ILE A 39 -2.31 18.66 -18.85
C ILE A 39 -1.87 19.98 -19.49
N ALA A 40 -1.68 20.00 -20.81
CA ALA A 40 -1.33 21.20 -21.57
C ALA A 40 -2.43 22.27 -21.51
N ALA A 41 -3.69 21.85 -21.41
CA ALA A 41 -4.84 22.74 -21.28
C ALA A 41 -5.00 23.36 -19.87
N ILE A 42 -4.17 22.99 -18.88
CA ILE A 42 -4.23 23.61 -17.55
C ILE A 42 -3.65 25.04 -17.68
N PRO A 43 -4.47 26.10 -17.51
CA PRO A 43 -3.99 27.47 -17.66
C PRO A 43 -2.95 27.75 -16.57
N LEU A 44 -1.72 28.03 -17.00
CA LEU A 44 -0.60 28.34 -16.10
C LEU A 44 -0.55 29.82 -15.70
N SER A 45 -1.38 30.65 -16.33
CA SER A 45 -1.53 32.07 -16.04
C SER A 45 -3.01 32.39 -15.81
N ALA A 46 -3.30 33.20 -14.79
CA ALA A 46 -4.66 33.63 -14.44
C ALA A 46 -5.29 34.60 -15.46
N GLU A 47 -4.66 34.80 -16.62
CA GLU A 47 -4.96 35.88 -17.55
C GLU A 47 -5.93 35.45 -18.68
N ASP A 48 -6.14 34.15 -18.88
CA ASP A 48 -7.07 33.59 -19.89
C ASP A 48 -8.30 32.90 -19.28
N ALA A 49 -8.69 33.32 -18.06
CA ALA A 49 -10.06 33.12 -17.61
C ALA A 49 -10.96 34.02 -18.46
N GLY A 50 -11.35 33.52 -19.64
CA GLY A 50 -12.28 34.19 -20.54
C GLY A 50 -13.49 34.73 -19.77
N GLU A 51 -13.81 35.99 -20.05
CA GLU A 51 -14.98 36.77 -19.62
C GLU A 51 -15.97 35.97 -18.76
N ALA A 52 -15.72 35.96 -17.45
CA ALA A 52 -16.74 35.51 -16.50
C ALA A 52 -17.99 36.38 -16.70
N PRO A 53 -19.20 35.80 -16.67
CA PRO A 53 -20.41 36.63 -16.68
C PRO A 53 -20.33 37.58 -15.50
N VAL A 54 -20.40 38.88 -15.78
CA VAL A 54 -20.34 39.98 -14.81
C VAL A 54 -21.19 39.60 -13.61
N ALA A 55 -20.52 39.23 -12.53
CA ALA A 55 -21.17 38.88 -11.28
C ALA A 55 -21.89 40.13 -10.78
N ALA A 56 -23.17 39.96 -10.45
CA ALA A 56 -24.00 40.98 -9.84
C ALA A 56 -23.27 41.67 -8.66
N PRO A 57 -23.43 43.00 -8.48
CA PRO A 57 -22.80 43.68 -7.37
C PRO A 57 -23.45 43.25 -6.04
N ASP A 58 -22.64 43.27 -4.99
CA ASP A 58 -23.01 43.08 -3.59
C ASP A 58 -23.37 41.66 -3.14
N ARG A 59 -22.32 40.87 -2.90
CA ARG A 59 -22.19 40.26 -1.57
C ARG A 59 -20.96 40.84 -0.89
N PRO A 60 -21.07 41.38 0.33
CA PRO A 60 -19.88 41.77 1.08
C PRO A 60 -19.06 40.51 1.27
N ARG A 61 -17.91 40.46 0.59
CA ARG A 61 -16.91 39.42 0.80
C ARG A 61 -16.47 39.59 2.25
N GLU A 62 -17.01 38.77 3.15
CA GLU A 62 -16.52 38.67 4.51
C GLU A 62 -15.00 38.59 4.40
N ARG A 63 -14.32 39.59 4.99
CA ARG A 63 -12.88 39.72 4.90
C ARG A 63 -12.30 38.45 5.50
N ALA A 64 -11.85 37.54 4.63
CA ALA A 64 -11.30 36.25 5.03
C ALA A 64 -10.26 36.53 6.12
N ALA A 65 -10.40 35.82 7.25
CA ALA A 65 -9.50 35.99 8.38
C ALA A 65 -8.04 35.89 7.89
N PRO A 66 -7.12 36.71 8.42
CA PRO A 66 -5.74 36.72 7.96
C PRO A 66 -5.15 35.32 8.05
N LEU A 67 -4.55 34.86 6.95
CA LEU A 67 -3.90 33.55 6.86
C LEU A 67 -2.75 33.51 7.87
N LYS A 68 -2.76 32.52 8.75
CA LYS A 68 -1.64 32.25 9.64
C LYS A 68 -0.57 31.51 8.85
N VAL A 69 0.59 32.12 8.72
CA VAL A 69 1.76 31.50 8.10
C VAL A 69 2.74 31.17 9.22
N GLU A 70 3.00 29.88 9.42
CA GLU A 70 4.00 29.38 10.36
C GLU A 70 5.14 28.75 9.58
N LEU A 71 6.38 29.08 9.96
CA LEU A 71 7.55 28.40 9.43
C LEU A 71 7.70 27.07 10.18
N MET A 72 7.56 25.99 9.43
CA MET A 72 7.77 24.63 9.91
C MET A 72 9.03 24.07 9.26
N THR A 73 9.73 23.18 9.96
CA THR A 73 10.76 22.38 9.32
C THR A 73 10.13 21.42 8.31
N PRO A 74 10.89 20.93 7.30
CA PRO A 74 10.34 20.00 6.31
C PRO A 74 9.68 18.75 6.90
N HIS A 75 10.19 18.26 8.04
CA HIS A 75 9.63 17.09 8.72
C HIS A 75 8.32 17.41 9.43
N GLU A 76 8.26 18.52 10.18
CA GLU A 76 7.04 18.95 10.85
C GLU A 76 5.91 19.25 9.85
N LEU A 77 6.24 19.85 8.70
CA LEU A 77 5.27 20.09 7.63
C LEU A 77 4.69 18.78 7.09
N TRP A 78 5.53 17.75 6.95
CA TRP A 78 5.10 16.44 6.47
C TRP A 78 4.19 15.74 7.49
N ASP A 79 4.55 15.78 8.77
CA ASP A 79 3.76 15.18 9.85
C ASP A 79 2.39 15.88 10.03
N ALA A 80 2.37 17.22 9.93
CA ALA A 80 1.14 18.00 10.01
C ALA A 80 0.13 17.64 8.90
N ARG A 81 0.61 17.31 7.70
CA ARG A 81 -0.24 16.86 6.59
C ARG A 81 -0.95 15.55 6.89
N GLU A 82 -0.24 14.59 7.48
CA GLU A 82 -0.84 13.30 7.86
C GLU A 82 -1.93 13.52 8.93
N GLY A 83 -1.70 14.42 9.89
CA GLY A 83 -2.72 14.83 10.86
C GLY A 83 -3.94 15.50 10.21
N LEU A 84 -3.76 16.35 9.20
CA LEU A 84 -4.85 17.01 8.47
C LEU A 84 -5.69 16.00 7.66
N THR A 85 -5.03 15.08 6.95
CA THR A 85 -5.74 14.06 6.16
C THR A 85 -6.55 13.11 7.05
N ALA A 86 -6.05 12.76 8.25
CA ALA A 86 -6.80 11.99 9.24
C ALA A 86 -8.05 12.75 9.73
N ARG A 87 -7.93 14.06 10.01
CA ARG A 87 -9.06 14.91 10.43
C ARG A 87 -10.11 15.05 9.34
N VAL A 88 -9.70 15.22 8.09
CA VAL A 88 -10.62 15.27 6.93
C VAL A 88 -11.35 13.94 6.77
N ARG A 89 -10.66 12.80 6.92
CA ARG A 89 -11.31 11.47 6.87
C ARG A 89 -12.32 11.26 7.99
N LEU A 90 -12.01 11.71 9.21
CA LEU A 90 -12.94 11.67 10.34
C LEU A 90 -14.16 12.57 10.12
N ALA A 91 -13.96 13.76 9.56
CA ALA A 91 -15.05 14.68 9.22
C ALA A 91 -15.89 14.22 8.02
N SER A 92 -15.33 13.36 7.17
CA SER A 92 -15.98 12.82 5.96
C SER A 92 -16.52 11.39 6.16
N ALA A 93 -16.38 10.82 7.36
CA ALA A 93 -16.86 9.48 7.65
C ALA A 93 -18.40 9.48 7.67
N PRO A 94 -19.08 8.69 6.82
CA PRO A 94 -20.52 8.52 6.94
C PRO A 94 -20.81 7.84 8.29
N ALA A 95 -21.77 8.41 9.04
CA ALA A 95 -22.29 7.78 10.25
C ALA A 95 -22.76 6.37 9.89
N SER A 96 -22.02 5.36 10.33
CA SER A 96 -22.39 3.96 10.10
C SER A 96 -23.61 3.67 10.97
N ALA A 97 -24.78 3.60 10.33
CA ALA A 97 -25.97 3.02 10.94
C ALA A 97 -25.67 1.54 11.27
N PRO A 98 -25.98 1.05 12.47
CA PRO A 98 -25.79 -0.35 12.81
C PRO A 98 -26.78 -1.18 11.99
N THR A 99 -26.30 -1.80 10.91
CA THR A 99 -27.08 -2.81 10.19
C THR A 99 -26.85 -4.13 10.93
N ALA A 100 -27.71 -4.40 11.91
CA ALA A 100 -27.77 -5.69 12.58
C ALA A 100 -28.25 -6.73 11.56
N TYR A 101 -27.32 -7.50 11.00
CA TYR A 101 -27.63 -8.80 10.41
C TYR A 101 -27.55 -9.85 11.53
N PRO A 102 -28.61 -10.65 11.78
CA PRO A 102 -28.49 -11.81 12.66
C PRO A 102 -27.66 -12.89 11.96
N ASP A 103 -26.58 -13.31 12.64
CA ASP A 103 -25.69 -14.40 12.25
C ASP A 103 -26.38 -15.76 12.49
N PRO A 104 -26.59 -16.62 11.48
CA PRO A 104 -27.00 -17.99 11.71
C PRO A 104 -25.79 -18.87 12.01
N GLU A 105 -25.81 -19.45 13.21
CA GLU A 105 -25.12 -20.67 13.62
C GLU A 105 -23.68 -20.51 14.16
N ALA A 106 -23.60 -20.24 15.46
CA ALA A 106 -22.41 -20.44 16.27
C ALA A 106 -22.24 -21.93 16.65
N PRO A 107 -21.10 -22.58 16.33
CA PRO A 107 -20.74 -23.86 16.93
C PRO A 107 -20.28 -23.68 18.39
N PRO A 108 -20.43 -24.71 19.25
CA PRO A 108 -20.22 -24.60 20.68
C PRO A 108 -18.78 -24.22 21.04
N GLN A 109 -18.66 -23.33 22.02
CA GLN A 109 -17.41 -22.85 22.58
C GLN A 109 -16.63 -24.00 23.23
N THR A 110 -15.66 -24.55 22.52
CA THR A 110 -14.56 -25.28 23.17
C THR A 110 -13.71 -24.26 23.90
N VAL A 111 -13.64 -24.42 25.23
CA VAL A 111 -12.76 -23.65 26.11
C VAL A 111 -11.31 -23.90 25.68
N THR A 112 -10.80 -23.02 24.82
CA THR A 112 -9.38 -22.99 24.51
C THR A 112 -8.69 -22.47 25.76
N ALA A 113 -7.91 -23.34 26.42
CA ALA A 113 -6.98 -22.94 27.46
C ALA A 113 -6.23 -21.69 27.00
N SER A 114 -6.21 -20.65 27.82
CA SER A 114 -5.44 -19.44 27.57
C SER A 114 -3.99 -19.83 27.27
N LYS A 115 -3.63 -19.80 25.97
CA LYS A 115 -2.23 -19.75 25.55
C LYS A 115 -1.62 -18.62 26.39
N PRO A 116 -0.50 -18.84 27.12
CA PRO A 116 0.14 -17.73 27.81
C PRO A 116 0.30 -16.62 26.78
N ALA A 117 0.02 -15.38 27.19
CA ALA A 117 0.20 -14.20 26.35
C ALA A 117 1.69 -14.07 26.01
N GLY A 118 2.15 -14.92 25.10
CA GLY A 118 3.46 -14.88 24.51
C GLY A 118 3.46 -13.61 23.72
N VAL A 119 4.35 -12.70 24.12
CA VAL A 119 4.68 -11.46 23.43
C VAL A 119 4.52 -11.72 21.93
N ALA A 120 3.56 -11.05 21.29
CA ALA A 120 3.22 -11.32 19.90
C ALA A 120 4.49 -11.14 19.05
N ALA A 121 5.04 -12.25 18.54
CA ALA A 121 6.24 -12.20 17.74
C ALA A 121 5.88 -11.60 16.38
N HIS A 122 6.41 -10.42 16.10
CA HIS A 122 6.25 -9.77 14.81
C HIS A 122 7.28 -10.35 13.84
N HIS A 123 6.88 -10.54 12.58
CA HIS A 123 7.82 -10.90 11.53
C HIS A 123 8.40 -9.62 10.92
N VAL A 124 9.71 -9.45 11.06
CA VAL A 124 10.46 -8.36 10.43
C VAL A 124 10.99 -8.88 9.10
N GLN A 125 10.65 -8.21 7.99
CA GLN A 125 11.17 -8.55 6.68
C GLN A 125 12.51 -7.86 6.45
N LEU A 126 13.57 -8.63 6.25
CA LEU A 126 14.94 -8.14 6.06
C LEU A 126 15.29 -7.92 4.57
N GLY A 127 14.51 -8.51 3.65
CA GLY A 127 14.70 -8.33 2.22
C GLY A 127 13.77 -9.18 1.36
N ALA A 128 13.79 -8.90 0.06
CA ALA A 128 13.12 -9.69 -0.97
C ALA A 128 14.11 -10.02 -2.09
N TYR A 129 14.19 -11.31 -2.44
CA TYR A 129 15.18 -11.84 -3.37
C TYR A 129 14.49 -12.56 -4.53
N SER A 130 15.14 -12.67 -5.68
CA SER A 130 14.61 -13.40 -6.83
C SER A 130 14.65 -14.93 -6.67
N SER A 131 15.40 -15.44 -5.69
CA SER A 131 15.55 -16.86 -5.42
C SER A 131 15.81 -17.15 -3.95
N GLU A 132 15.54 -18.38 -3.54
CA GLU A 132 15.75 -18.84 -2.16
C GLU A 132 17.24 -18.93 -1.81
N ASP A 133 18.07 -19.35 -2.75
CA ASP A 133 19.53 -19.38 -2.57
C ASP A 133 20.12 -17.98 -2.46
N GLY A 134 19.57 -17.01 -3.19
CA GLY A 134 19.91 -15.60 -3.02
C GLY A 134 19.58 -15.10 -1.62
N ALA A 135 18.41 -15.47 -1.09
CA ALA A 135 17.98 -15.13 0.26
C ALA A 135 18.87 -15.80 1.34
N ARG A 136 19.23 -17.08 1.17
CA ARG A 136 20.18 -17.77 2.06
C ARG A 136 21.56 -17.13 2.04
N ALA A 137 22.07 -16.79 0.86
CA ALA A 137 23.34 -16.10 0.73
C ALA A 137 23.32 -14.73 1.42
N ALA A 138 22.21 -13.99 1.30
CA ALA A 138 22.04 -12.71 1.98
C ALA A 138 22.00 -12.89 3.51
N TRP A 139 21.28 -13.88 4.03
CA TRP A 139 21.27 -14.20 5.45
C TRP A 139 22.68 -14.44 6.01
N ARG A 140 23.50 -15.25 5.31
CA ARG A 140 24.90 -15.50 5.73
C ARG A 140 25.73 -14.22 5.77
N ARG A 141 25.56 -13.32 4.78
CA ARG A 141 26.27 -12.03 4.76
C ARG A 141 25.83 -11.12 5.90
N LEU A 142 24.53 -11.03 6.17
CA LEU A 142 24.00 -10.24 7.28
C LEU A 142 24.54 -10.76 8.62
N ASN A 143 24.56 -12.08 8.82
CA ASN A 143 25.02 -12.69 10.06
C ASN A 143 26.54 -12.55 10.28
N GLY A 144 27.33 -12.46 9.21
CA GLY A 144 28.78 -12.24 9.26
C GLY A 144 29.22 -10.78 9.13
N GLY A 145 28.28 -9.86 8.91
CA GLY A 145 28.57 -8.45 8.65
C GLY A 145 28.42 -7.55 9.87
N PRO A 146 28.63 -6.22 9.70
CA PRO A 146 28.29 -5.23 10.71
C PRO A 146 26.79 -5.32 11.02
N GLY A 147 26.42 -5.56 12.29
CA GLY A 147 25.04 -5.81 12.70
C GLY A 147 24.65 -7.29 12.86
N GLY A 148 25.53 -8.26 12.54
CA GLY A 148 25.24 -9.69 12.74
C GLY A 148 24.93 -10.07 14.21
N ALA A 149 25.43 -9.30 15.17
CA ALA A 149 25.14 -9.51 16.60
C ALA A 149 23.64 -9.43 16.93
N VAL A 150 22.89 -8.51 16.31
CA VAL A 150 21.44 -8.37 16.56
C VAL A 150 20.62 -9.51 15.92
N LEU A 151 21.21 -10.24 14.98
CA LEU A 151 20.62 -11.43 14.35
C LEU A 151 20.92 -12.72 15.12
N SER A 152 21.80 -12.67 16.12
CA SER A 152 22.24 -13.85 16.85
C SER A 152 21.06 -14.49 17.60
N GLY A 153 20.85 -15.79 17.34
CA GLY A 153 19.73 -16.55 17.93
C GLY A 153 18.38 -16.35 17.24
N LEU A 154 18.28 -15.48 16.23
CA LEU A 154 17.09 -15.38 15.39
C LEU A 154 17.14 -16.42 14.26
N GLN A 155 15.97 -16.90 13.85
CA GLN A 155 15.84 -17.86 12.78
C GLN A 155 15.27 -17.21 11.52
N PRO A 156 15.89 -17.41 10.35
CA PRO A 156 15.36 -16.91 9.10
C PRO A 156 14.18 -17.76 8.61
N VAL A 157 13.17 -17.08 8.09
CA VAL A 157 12.05 -17.67 7.35
C VAL A 157 12.15 -17.21 5.90
N TYR A 158 12.11 -18.16 4.98
CA TYR A 158 12.16 -17.92 3.54
C TYR A 158 10.77 -18.18 2.95
N GLU A 159 10.06 -17.12 2.59
CA GLU A 159 8.68 -17.21 2.10
C GLU A 159 8.62 -16.88 0.62
N ALA A 160 8.29 -17.87 -0.20
CA ALA A 160 8.04 -17.66 -1.63
C ALA A 160 6.70 -16.95 -1.85
N VAL A 161 6.72 -15.88 -2.64
CA VAL A 161 5.55 -15.07 -2.96
C VAL A 161 5.56 -14.69 -4.44
N GLU A 162 4.37 -14.50 -5.01
CA GLU A 162 4.20 -13.92 -6.35
C GLU A 162 3.70 -12.48 -6.21
N VAL A 163 4.39 -11.53 -6.83
CA VAL A 163 4.02 -10.11 -6.83
C VAL A 163 4.11 -9.58 -8.25
N GLY A 164 2.98 -9.19 -8.85
CA GLY A 164 2.95 -8.67 -10.22
C GLY A 164 3.46 -9.67 -11.27
N GLY A 165 3.16 -10.96 -11.09
CA GLY A 165 3.61 -12.03 -11.99
C GLY A 165 5.09 -12.41 -11.86
N ARG A 166 5.76 -11.93 -10.81
CA ARG A 166 7.15 -12.26 -10.51
C ARG A 166 7.27 -13.03 -9.20
N ARG A 167 7.95 -14.16 -9.25
CA ARG A 167 8.32 -14.93 -8.07
C ARG A 167 9.43 -14.24 -7.30
N LEU A 168 9.20 -14.03 -6.00
CA LEU A 168 10.17 -13.49 -5.06
C LEU A 168 10.22 -14.39 -3.81
N VAL A 169 11.30 -14.26 -3.05
CA VAL A 169 11.47 -14.89 -1.74
C VAL A 169 11.68 -13.78 -0.71
N ARG A 170 10.75 -13.65 0.23
CA ARG A 170 10.85 -12.73 1.37
C ARG A 170 11.66 -13.41 2.47
N LEU A 171 12.73 -12.77 2.90
CA LEU A 171 13.50 -13.17 4.09
C LEU A 171 12.92 -12.45 5.30
N LYS A 172 12.43 -13.21 6.27
CA LYS A 172 11.83 -12.69 7.50
C LYS A 172 12.47 -13.28 8.74
N VAL A 173 12.39 -12.59 9.87
CA VAL A 173 12.75 -13.12 11.20
C VAL A 173 11.63 -12.81 12.18
N ALA A 174 11.33 -13.75 13.07
CA ALA A 174 10.44 -13.49 14.19
C ALA A 174 11.21 -12.74 15.29
N ALA A 175 10.70 -11.58 15.70
CA ALA A 175 11.33 -10.72 16.70
C ALA A 175 10.26 -10.11 17.62
N SER A 176 10.63 -9.89 18.88
CA SER A 176 9.85 -9.00 19.76
C SER A 176 9.91 -7.56 19.26
N ALA A 177 9.03 -6.68 19.74
CA ALA A 177 9.07 -5.26 19.38
C ALA A 177 10.45 -4.64 19.65
N GLY A 178 11.01 -4.79 20.84
CA GLY A 178 12.35 -4.25 21.14
C GLY A 178 13.46 -4.77 20.20
N GLN A 179 13.40 -6.04 19.81
CA GLN A 179 14.33 -6.62 18.83
C GLN A 179 14.09 -6.08 17.42
N ALA A 180 12.83 -5.87 17.01
CA ALA A 180 12.49 -5.31 15.70
C ALA A 180 13.06 -3.90 15.50
N GLN A 181 12.95 -3.04 16.51
CA GLN A 181 13.57 -1.70 16.50
C GLN A 181 15.09 -1.78 16.37
N ALA A 182 15.74 -2.64 17.16
CA ALA A 182 17.19 -2.83 17.11
C ALA A 182 17.63 -3.36 15.73
N LEU A 183 16.91 -4.35 15.18
CA LEU A 183 17.14 -4.87 13.83
C LEU A 183 17.04 -3.76 12.78
N CYS A 184 15.98 -2.96 12.82
CA CYS A 184 15.79 -1.87 11.87
C CYS A 184 16.83 -0.75 12.02
N ARG A 185 17.33 -0.47 13.23
CA ARG A 185 18.40 0.52 13.43
C ARG A 185 19.75 0.00 12.95
N ASP A 186 20.09 -1.23 13.31
CA ASP A 186 21.46 -1.76 13.17
C ASP A 186 21.69 -2.45 11.82
N LEU A 187 20.62 -2.86 11.11
CA LEU A 187 20.68 -3.47 9.78
C LEU A 187 20.15 -2.56 8.67
N ALA A 188 19.70 -1.34 8.97
CA ALA A 188 19.13 -0.46 7.96
C ALA A 188 20.15 -0.11 6.87
N ALA A 189 20.02 -0.78 5.73
CA ALA A 189 20.26 -0.20 4.43
C ALA A 189 18.94 0.44 3.97
N SER A 190 18.67 1.67 4.41
CA SER A 190 17.69 2.61 3.81
C SER A 190 16.33 2.03 3.37
N ASP A 191 15.74 1.08 4.11
CA ASP A 191 14.41 0.54 3.75
C ASP A 191 13.29 1.40 4.38
N PRO A 192 12.42 2.03 3.57
CA PRO A 192 11.32 2.87 4.05
C PRO A 192 10.34 2.14 4.97
N TRP A 193 10.30 0.81 4.94
CA TRP A 193 9.45 0.00 5.80
C TRP A 193 9.97 -0.04 7.25
N CYS A 194 11.28 -0.19 7.45
CA CYS A 194 11.90 -0.16 8.77
C CYS A 194 11.77 1.23 9.44
N ALA A 195 11.88 2.30 8.66
CA ALA A 195 11.68 3.67 9.17
C ALA A 195 10.24 3.88 9.69
N ARG A 196 9.23 3.33 9.02
CA ARG A 196 7.82 3.46 9.43
C ARG A 196 7.45 2.62 10.65
N SER A 197 8.01 1.41 10.77
CA SER A 197 7.72 0.52 11.91
C SER A 197 8.44 0.91 13.20
N GLY A 198 9.62 1.53 13.12
CA GLY A 198 10.34 2.01 14.31
C GLY A 198 9.76 3.29 14.92
N ALA A 199 9.16 4.17 14.12
CA ALA A 199 8.61 5.45 14.56
C ALA A 199 7.25 5.35 15.28
N ALA A 200 6.49 4.27 15.04
CA ALA A 200 5.15 4.08 15.62
C ALA A 200 5.15 3.67 17.10
N ALA A 201 6.32 3.55 17.73
CA ALA A 201 6.49 3.06 19.10
C ALA A 201 7.33 3.99 20.00
N ALA A 202 7.59 5.22 19.55
CA ALA A 202 8.25 6.28 20.31
C ALA A 202 7.24 7.28 20.87
#